data_AF-A0A0C3SBN5-F1
#
_entry.id   AF-A0A0C3SBN5-F1
#
_cell.length_a   1.000
_cell.length_b   1.000
_cell.length_c   1.000
_cell.angle_alpha   90.00
_cell.angle_beta   90.00
_cell.angle_gamma   90.00
#
_symmetry.space_group_name_H-M   'P 1'
#
loop_
_entity.id
_entity.type
_entity.pdbx_description
1 polymer ?
#
loop_
_entity_poly.entity_id
_entity_poly.type
_entity_poly.pdbx_seq_one_letter_code
_entity_poly.pdbx_strand_id
1 'polypeptide(L)'
;MSRSSRTTHSAMAPMPTPADRDVVMGPPPLPPQITLSGSGDSRSRETQETADKYKKLKRKYHELEEKHRETVHELRSSGDRNVKWLAERAMLMERIVELEAQAVPHHSNVPFPVSSAYPRTLLQPAAQRRFATNLDKAILEVEQEDVPVDPVFQSKHIGPNARRRLEAEMKERVEEEQREARRVARRPRGRAAIKERDERETGLSGSAKPPHHLPSW
;
A
#
# COMPACT_ATOMS: atom_id res chain seq x y z
N MET A 1 34.11 -35.11 -1.29
CA MET A 1 34.79 -33.84 -1.62
C MET A 1 33.84 -32.71 -1.26
N SER A 2 34.15 -32.00 -0.17
CA SER A 2 33.32 -30.93 0.40
C SER A 2 33.60 -29.59 -0.26
N ARG A 3 32.57 -28.87 -0.72
CA ARG A 3 32.57 -27.41 -0.96
C ARG A 3 31.13 -26.90 -0.77
N SER A 4 30.81 -26.35 0.38
CA SER A 4 30.89 -24.91 0.72
C SER A 4 29.63 -24.14 0.33
N SER A 5 28.70 -24.09 1.29
CA SER A 5 27.71 -23.03 1.43
C SER A 5 28.40 -21.71 1.79
N ARG A 6 27.96 -20.59 1.22
CA ARG A 6 28.24 -19.27 1.80
C ARG A 6 27.07 -18.32 1.56
N THR A 7 26.12 -18.37 2.49
CA THR A 7 25.11 -17.35 2.76
C THR A 7 25.82 -16.09 3.26
N THR A 8 25.63 -14.96 2.60
CA THR A 8 26.09 -13.64 3.07
C THR A 8 25.09 -13.12 4.10
N HIS A 9 25.36 -13.38 5.38
CA HIS A 9 24.75 -12.59 6.46
C HIS A 9 25.43 -11.23 6.51
N SER A 10 24.62 -10.18 6.35
CA SER A 10 24.97 -8.81 6.70
C SER A 10 25.27 -8.76 8.20
N ALA A 11 26.56 -8.67 8.55
CA ALA A 11 27.03 -8.50 9.91
C ALA A 11 26.88 -7.02 10.29
N MET A 12 25.99 -6.75 11.26
CA MET A 12 25.95 -5.47 11.96
C MET A 12 27.31 -5.19 12.60
N ALA A 13 27.87 -4.03 12.31
CA ALA A 13 29.14 -3.57 12.86
C ALA A 13 29.09 -3.43 14.39
N PRO A 14 30.19 -3.71 15.11
CA PRO A 14 30.28 -3.45 16.55
C PRO A 14 30.44 -1.94 16.80
N MET A 15 29.59 -1.40 17.67
CA MET A 15 29.69 -0.03 18.18
C MET A 15 30.97 0.13 19.02
N PRO A 16 31.75 1.22 18.85
CA PRO A 16 32.91 1.48 19.69
C PRO A 16 32.48 1.93 21.09
N THR A 17 32.97 1.23 22.11
CA THR A 17 32.97 1.68 23.50
C THR A 17 33.96 2.84 23.67
N PRO A 18 33.59 3.98 24.26
CA PRO A 18 34.58 5.00 24.58
C PRO A 18 35.41 4.54 25.78
N ALA A 19 36.72 4.48 25.55
CA ALA A 19 37.74 4.17 26.53
C ALA A 19 37.82 5.21 27.64
N ASP A 20 38.28 4.72 28.79
CA ASP A 20 38.72 5.41 29.99
C ASP A 20 39.14 6.88 29.78
N ARG A 21 38.32 7.78 30.29
CA ARG A 21 38.82 9.01 30.87
C ARG A 21 38.68 8.89 32.37
N ASP A 22 39.84 8.80 33.01
CA ASP A 22 40.03 8.95 34.45
C ASP A 22 39.48 10.32 34.86
N VAL A 23 38.18 10.38 35.18
CA VAL A 23 37.53 11.55 35.75
C VAL A 23 37.74 11.44 37.25
N VAL A 24 38.70 12.21 37.74
CA VAL A 24 38.90 12.53 39.16
C VAL A 24 37.54 12.62 39.84
N MET A 25 37.25 11.64 40.71
CA MET A 25 36.03 11.56 41.54
C MET A 25 36.06 12.63 42.63
N GLY A 26 36.08 13.90 42.21
CA GLY A 26 35.76 15.01 43.09
C GLY A 26 34.26 14.98 43.41
N PRO A 27 33.85 15.43 44.61
CA PRO A 27 32.44 15.59 44.91
C PRO A 27 31.79 16.47 43.84
N PRO A 28 30.58 16.12 43.37
CA PRO A 28 29.92 16.83 42.29
C PRO A 28 29.82 18.32 42.62
N PRO A 29 30.03 19.22 41.64
CA PRO A 29 29.93 20.65 41.86
C PRO A 29 28.56 20.98 42.45
N LEU A 30 28.55 21.71 43.56
CA LEU A 30 27.31 22.12 44.21
C LEU A 30 26.50 22.98 43.22
N PRO A 31 25.18 22.74 43.10
CA PRO A 31 24.34 23.51 42.19
C PRO A 31 24.42 25.00 42.53
N PRO A 32 24.39 25.89 41.51
CA PRO A 32 24.43 27.33 41.72
C PRO A 32 23.28 27.74 42.65
N GLN A 33 23.63 28.30 43.81
CA GLN A 33 22.67 28.84 44.77
C GLN A 33 22.02 30.08 44.14
N ILE A 34 20.81 29.90 43.64
CA ILE A 34 19.99 30.98 43.11
C ILE A 34 19.62 31.87 44.30
N THR A 35 20.06 33.13 44.28
CA THR A 35 19.59 34.15 45.20
C THR A 35 18.09 34.37 44.98
N LEU A 36 17.27 33.97 45.95
CA LEU A 36 15.83 34.27 45.99
C LEU A 36 15.64 35.78 46.20
N SER A 37 15.56 36.53 45.11
CA SER A 37 15.00 37.88 45.09
C SER A 37 13.58 37.81 44.54
N GLY A 38 12.57 38.09 45.38
CA GLY A 38 11.20 38.41 44.94
C GLY A 38 10.14 37.32 45.15
N SER A 39 9.82 37.00 46.40
CA SER A 39 8.73 36.07 46.77
C SER A 39 7.41 36.82 46.97
N GLY A 40 6.65 37.00 45.88
CA GLY A 40 5.26 37.47 45.95
C GLY A 40 4.36 36.80 44.92
N ASP A 41 4.89 36.54 43.72
CA ASP A 41 4.11 36.06 42.57
C ASP A 41 4.58 34.71 42.01
N SER A 42 5.60 34.09 42.62
CA SER A 42 6.17 32.82 42.16
C SER A 42 5.30 31.61 42.51
N ARG A 43 4.59 31.65 43.65
CA ARG A 43 3.75 30.53 44.12
C ARG A 43 2.53 30.30 43.22
N SER A 44 1.91 31.35 42.69
CA SER A 44 0.76 31.24 41.79
C SER A 44 1.15 30.56 40.47
N ARG A 45 2.29 30.98 39.90
CA ARG A 45 2.89 30.41 38.69
C ARG A 45 3.28 28.93 38.87
N GLU A 46 3.89 28.58 39.99
CA GLU A 46 4.29 27.21 40.28
C GLU A 46 3.07 26.27 40.49
N THR A 47 1.99 26.80 41.09
CA THR A 47 0.71 26.08 41.24
C THR A 47 0.05 25.84 39.88
N GLN A 48 0.13 26.81 38.96
CA GLN A 48 -0.37 26.64 37.60
C GLN A 48 0.45 25.61 36.80
N GLU A 49 1.78 25.67 36.90
CA GLU A 49 2.68 24.74 36.22
C GLU A 49 2.49 23.30 36.72
N THR A 50 2.24 23.09 38.01
CA THR A 50 1.94 21.77 38.57
C THR A 50 0.60 21.22 38.07
N ALA A 51 -0.44 22.06 37.99
CA ALA A 51 -1.72 21.69 37.40
C ALA A 51 -1.58 21.28 35.93
N ASP A 52 -0.78 22.00 35.14
CA ASP A 52 -0.54 21.67 33.73
C ASP A 52 0.30 20.40 33.57
N LYS A 53 1.28 20.15 34.44
CA LYS A 53 2.02 18.88 34.49
C LYS A 53 1.09 17.71 34.77
N TYR A 54 0.17 17.85 35.73
CA TYR A 54 -0.81 16.80 36.04
C TYR A 54 -1.76 16.53 34.87
N LYS A 55 -2.27 17.57 34.19
CA LYS A 55 -3.09 17.42 32.98
C LYS A 55 -2.35 16.69 31.87
N LYS A 56 -1.09 17.04 31.61
CA LYS A 56 -0.23 16.36 30.63
C LYS A 56 0.01 14.90 31.01
N LEU A 57 0.28 14.64 32.29
CA LEU A 57 0.51 13.29 32.80
C LEU A 57 -0.75 12.43 32.62
N LYS A 58 -1.93 12.94 33.00
CA LYS A 58 -3.21 12.24 32.81
C LYS A 58 -3.49 11.93 31.35
N ARG A 59 -3.22 12.88 30.45
CA ARG A 59 -3.38 12.66 29.00
C ARG A 59 -2.44 11.55 28.50
N LYS A 60 -1.16 11.60 28.88
CA LYS A 60 -0.18 10.56 28.52
C LYS A 60 -0.53 9.20 29.10
N TYR A 61 -1.06 9.17 30.32
CA TYR A 61 -1.48 7.92 30.96
C TYR A 61 -2.60 7.25 30.15
N HIS A 62 -3.64 8.00 29.78
CA HIS A 62 -4.72 7.46 28.95
C HIS A 62 -4.25 7.05 27.56
N GLU A 63 -3.39 7.83 26.92
CA GLU A 63 -2.81 7.46 25.61
C GLU A 63 -2.02 6.15 25.71
N LEU A 64 -1.27 5.96 26.80
CA LEU A 64 -0.52 4.74 27.04
C LEU A 64 -1.45 3.54 27.33
N GLU A 65 -2.53 3.77 28.07
CA GLU A 65 -3.55 2.76 28.36
C GLU A 65 -4.29 2.32 27.09
N GLU A 66 -4.61 3.24 26.19
CA GLU A 66 -5.15 2.92 24.85
C GLU A 66 -4.17 2.10 24.03
N LYS A 67 -2.91 2.54 23.91
CA LYS A 67 -1.86 1.80 23.19
C LYS A 67 -1.65 0.40 23.76
N HIS A 68 -1.69 0.25 25.09
CA HIS A 68 -1.57 -1.06 25.72
C HIS A 68 -2.75 -1.96 25.35
N ARG A 69 -3.99 -1.44 25.41
CA ARG A 69 -5.19 -2.18 25.00
C ARG A 69 -5.12 -2.61 23.54
N GLU A 70 -4.71 -1.72 22.65
CA GLU A 70 -4.50 -2.01 21.22
C GLU A 70 -3.45 -3.11 21.03
N THR A 71 -2.30 -3.01 21.70
CA THR A 71 -1.22 -4.00 21.60
C THR A 71 -1.68 -5.38 22.08
N VAL A 72 -2.43 -5.45 23.19
CA VAL A 72 -2.99 -6.71 23.70
C VAL A 72 -4.00 -7.30 22.73
N HIS A 73 -4.83 -6.45 22.11
CA HIS A 73 -5.78 -6.89 21.11
C HIS A 73 -5.09 -7.45 19.86
N GLU A 74 -4.06 -6.77 19.35
CA GLU A 74 -3.25 -7.24 18.23
C GLU A 74 -2.53 -8.56 18.54
N LEU A 75 -1.97 -8.70 19.74
CA LEU A 75 -1.34 -9.93 20.18
C LEU A 75 -2.33 -11.11 20.14
N ARG A 76 -3.54 -10.92 20.68
CA ARG A 76 -4.61 -11.94 20.62
C ARG A 76 -4.99 -12.28 19.19
N SER A 77 -5.26 -11.26 18.37
CA SER A 77 -5.60 -11.43 16.95
C SER A 77 -4.50 -12.16 16.16
N SER A 78 -3.23 -11.90 16.45
CA SER A 78 -2.10 -12.61 15.86
C SER A 78 -2.01 -14.08 16.32
N GLY A 79 -2.31 -14.34 17.60
CA GLY A 79 -2.40 -15.68 18.15
C GLY A 79 -3.48 -16.51 17.46
N ASP A 80 -4.68 -15.94 17.28
CA ASP A 80 -5.79 -16.61 16.61
C ASP A 80 -5.47 -16.93 15.14
N ARG A 81 -4.81 -16.01 14.43
CA ARG A 81 -4.31 -16.27 13.09
C ARG A 81 -3.31 -17.43 13.09
N ASN A 82 -2.35 -17.43 14.00
CA ASN A 82 -1.35 -18.50 14.08
C ASN A 82 -2.01 -19.88 14.33
N VAL A 83 -3.02 -19.96 15.20
CA VAL A 83 -3.78 -21.20 15.44
C VAL A 83 -4.45 -21.70 14.16
N LYS A 84 -5.07 -20.81 13.38
CA LYS A 84 -5.69 -21.17 12.09
C LYS A 84 -4.66 -21.72 11.10
N TRP A 85 -3.52 -21.06 10.97
CA TRP A 85 -2.44 -21.51 10.08
C TRP A 85 -1.88 -22.87 10.49
N LEU A 86 -1.74 -23.12 11.80
CA LEU A 86 -1.33 -24.43 12.31
C LEU A 86 -2.36 -25.51 12.00
N ALA A 87 -3.66 -25.21 12.13
CA ALA A 87 -4.74 -26.12 11.78
C ALA A 87 -4.77 -26.44 10.28
N GLU A 88 -4.66 -25.42 9.42
CA GLU A 88 -4.58 -25.59 7.96
C GLU A 88 -3.36 -26.42 7.56
N ARG A 89 -2.19 -26.13 8.16
CA ARG A 89 -0.97 -26.91 7.95
C ARG A 89 -1.16 -28.37 8.37
N ALA A 90 -1.83 -28.63 9.49
CA ALA A 90 -2.11 -29.99 9.95
C ALA A 90 -2.98 -30.74 8.93
N MET A 91 -4.08 -30.14 8.46
CA MET A 91 -4.94 -30.76 7.44
C MET A 91 -4.20 -31.04 6.12
N LEU A 92 -3.35 -30.12 5.67
CA LEU A 92 -2.55 -30.35 4.46
C LEU A 92 -1.56 -31.51 4.64
N MET A 93 -0.93 -31.63 5.81
CA MET A 93 -0.04 -32.75 6.11
C MET A 93 -0.79 -34.07 6.17
N GLU A 94 -1.97 -34.12 6.79
CA GLU A 94 -2.84 -35.30 6.78
C GLU A 94 -3.21 -35.71 5.36
N ARG A 95 -3.56 -34.74 4.51
CA ARG A 95 -3.88 -34.99 3.10
C ARG A 95 -2.68 -35.51 2.31
N ILE A 96 -1.47 -35.00 2.57
CA ILE A 96 -0.24 -35.52 1.96
C ILE A 96 -0.04 -36.98 2.35
N VAL A 97 -0.13 -37.30 3.65
CA VAL A 97 0.01 -38.68 4.15
C VAL A 97 -1.03 -39.60 3.51
N GLU A 98 -2.28 -39.15 3.37
CA GLU A 98 -3.34 -39.90 2.71
C GLU A 98 -3.02 -40.16 1.23
N LEU A 99 -2.54 -39.14 0.50
CA LEU A 99 -2.14 -39.26 -0.90
C LEU A 99 -0.91 -40.14 -1.09
N GLU A 100 0.05 -40.09 -0.16
CA GLU A 100 1.23 -40.95 -0.14
C GLU A 100 0.85 -42.41 0.16
N ALA A 101 -0.11 -42.65 1.05
CA ALA A 101 -0.63 -43.98 1.34
C ALA A 101 -1.41 -44.59 0.14
N GLN A 102 -2.08 -43.75 -0.66
CA GLN A 102 -2.77 -44.16 -1.89
C GLN A 102 -1.82 -44.28 -3.09
N ALA A 103 -0.65 -43.62 -3.04
CA ALA A 103 0.39 -43.76 -4.04
C ALA A 103 1.06 -45.13 -3.91
N VAL A 104 0.51 -46.13 -4.63
CA VAL A 104 1.19 -47.39 -4.93
C VAL A 104 2.64 -47.06 -5.35
N PRO A 105 3.67 -47.76 -4.84
CA PRO A 105 5.07 -47.41 -5.08
C PRO A 105 5.43 -47.61 -6.56
N HIS A 106 5.14 -46.61 -7.38
CA HIS A 106 5.63 -46.45 -8.75
C HIS A 106 6.88 -45.55 -8.80
N HIS A 107 7.59 -45.42 -7.69
CA HIS A 107 9.00 -45.07 -7.72
C HIS A 107 9.78 -46.33 -8.12
N SER A 108 9.62 -46.68 -9.39
CA SER A 108 10.50 -47.61 -10.06
C SER A 108 11.93 -47.10 -9.88
N ASN A 109 12.75 -47.96 -9.33
CA ASN A 109 14.18 -47.78 -9.05
C ASN A 109 14.99 -47.75 -10.36
N VAL A 110 14.51 -47.01 -11.36
CA VAL A 110 15.16 -46.92 -12.68
C VAL A 110 16.11 -45.73 -12.64
N PRO A 111 17.40 -45.92 -12.93
CA PRO A 111 18.35 -44.82 -13.01
C PRO A 111 17.95 -43.93 -14.19
N PHE A 112 17.30 -42.80 -13.91
CA PHE A 112 16.91 -41.84 -14.93
C PHE A 112 18.17 -41.10 -15.45
N PRO A 113 18.27 -40.85 -16.77
CA PRO A 113 19.36 -40.05 -17.32
C PRO A 113 19.31 -38.64 -16.72
N VAL A 114 20.45 -38.21 -16.17
CA VAL A 114 20.64 -36.93 -15.44
C VAL A 114 20.39 -35.68 -16.30
N SER A 115 20.20 -35.83 -17.61
CA SER A 115 19.93 -34.73 -18.53
C SER A 115 18.82 -35.13 -19.48
N SER A 116 17.59 -34.77 -19.12
CA SER A 116 16.48 -34.68 -20.05
C SER A 116 15.99 -33.24 -20.01
N ALA A 117 15.76 -32.64 -21.18
CA ALA A 117 15.14 -31.32 -21.29
C ALA A 117 13.67 -31.34 -20.85
N TYR A 118 13.09 -32.53 -20.65
CA TYR A 118 11.72 -32.68 -20.17
C TYR A 118 11.65 -32.64 -18.65
N PRO A 119 10.71 -31.88 -18.07
CA PRO A 119 10.41 -31.93 -16.64
C PRO A 119 10.20 -33.37 -16.19
N ARG A 120 10.80 -33.75 -15.04
CA ARG A 120 10.67 -35.11 -14.47
C ARG A 120 9.21 -35.54 -14.30
N THR A 121 8.32 -34.59 -14.06
CA THR A 121 6.88 -34.79 -13.94
C THR A 121 6.23 -35.27 -15.25
N LEU A 122 6.76 -34.90 -16.41
CA LEU A 122 6.28 -35.34 -17.72
C LEU A 122 6.94 -36.62 -18.21
N LEU A 123 7.78 -37.28 -17.40
CA LEU A 123 8.30 -38.61 -17.75
C LEU A 123 7.27 -39.71 -17.52
N GLN A 124 6.26 -39.47 -16.68
CA GLN A 124 5.19 -40.42 -16.45
C GLN A 124 4.11 -40.30 -17.54
N PRO A 125 3.73 -41.40 -18.22
CA PRO A 125 2.70 -41.38 -19.28
C PRO A 125 1.33 -40.89 -18.79
N ALA A 126 1.00 -41.11 -17.51
CA ALA A 126 -0.22 -40.58 -16.91
C ALA A 126 -0.18 -39.05 -16.76
N ALA A 127 0.97 -38.50 -16.38
CA ALA A 127 1.16 -37.07 -16.24
C ALA A 127 1.22 -36.37 -17.62
N GLN A 128 1.82 -37.01 -18.63
CA GLN A 128 1.77 -36.53 -20.02
C GLN A 128 0.33 -36.38 -20.52
N ARG A 129 -0.51 -37.39 -20.28
CA ARG A 129 -1.93 -37.34 -20.66
C ARG A 129 -2.68 -36.23 -19.95
N ARG A 130 -2.49 -36.07 -18.63
CA ARG A 130 -3.10 -34.96 -17.87
C ARG A 130 -2.65 -33.59 -18.35
N PHE A 131 -1.37 -33.46 -18.65
CA PHE A 131 -0.80 -32.24 -19.19
C PHE A 131 -1.42 -31.89 -20.55
N ALA A 132 -1.49 -32.84 -21.47
CA ALA A 132 -2.14 -32.66 -22.76
C ALA A 132 -3.61 -32.25 -22.60
N THR A 133 -4.38 -32.96 -21.77
CA THR A 133 -5.80 -32.62 -21.56
C THR A 133 -6.00 -31.24 -20.92
N ASN A 134 -5.08 -30.79 -20.05
CA ASN A 134 -5.16 -29.46 -19.46
C ASN A 134 -4.80 -28.38 -20.47
N LEU A 135 -3.85 -28.66 -21.37
CA LEU A 135 -3.47 -27.77 -22.45
C LEU A 135 -4.63 -27.61 -23.44
N ASP A 136 -5.26 -28.70 -23.86
CA ASP A 136 -6.44 -28.68 -24.73
C ASP A 136 -7.57 -27.86 -24.10
N LYS A 137 -7.81 -28.02 -22.80
CA LYS A 137 -8.81 -27.22 -22.08
C LYS A 137 -8.46 -25.74 -22.03
N ALA A 138 -7.20 -25.39 -21.76
CA ALA A 138 -6.75 -24.00 -21.71
C ALA A 138 -6.88 -23.31 -23.07
N ILE A 139 -6.61 -24.02 -24.18
CA ILE A 139 -6.83 -23.50 -25.53
C ILE A 139 -8.32 -23.20 -25.75
N LEU A 140 -9.19 -24.16 -25.43
CA LEU A 140 -10.64 -23.98 -25.58
C LEU A 140 -11.18 -22.84 -24.71
N GLU A 141 -10.64 -22.66 -23.50
CA GLU A 141 -11.01 -21.58 -22.59
C GLU A 141 -10.65 -20.21 -23.18
N VAL A 142 -9.44 -20.07 -23.73
CA VAL A 142 -9.00 -18.82 -24.39
C VAL A 142 -9.83 -18.52 -25.65
N GLU A 143 -10.21 -19.54 -26.42
CA GLU A 143 -11.05 -19.37 -27.61
C GLU A 143 -12.50 -19.00 -27.28
N GLN A 144 -13.00 -19.43 -26.11
CA GLN A 144 -14.35 -19.13 -25.62
C GLN A 144 -14.41 -17.90 -24.71
N GLU A 145 -13.29 -17.32 -24.31
CA GLU A 145 -13.26 -16.17 -23.43
C GLU A 145 -13.81 -14.92 -24.14
N ASP A 146 -14.94 -14.41 -23.65
CA ASP A 146 -15.57 -13.20 -24.16
C ASP A 146 -14.68 -11.98 -23.89
N VAL A 147 -14.27 -11.27 -24.95
CA VAL A 147 -13.48 -10.01 -24.91
C VAL A 147 -13.92 -8.98 -23.85
N PRO A 148 -15.23 -8.76 -23.55
CA PRO A 148 -15.61 -7.82 -22.49
C PRO A 148 -15.29 -8.30 -21.08
N VAL A 149 -14.93 -9.56 -20.85
CA VAL A 149 -14.63 -10.16 -19.53
C VAL A 149 -13.15 -10.08 -19.17
N ASP A 150 -12.28 -9.82 -20.14
CA ASP A 150 -10.84 -9.71 -19.93
C ASP A 150 -10.54 -8.57 -18.92
N PRO A 151 -9.91 -8.89 -17.77
CA PRO A 151 -9.52 -7.91 -16.75
C PRO A 151 -8.67 -6.77 -17.30
N VAL A 152 -7.90 -6.98 -18.38
CA VAL A 152 -7.11 -5.94 -19.03
C VAL A 152 -8.01 -4.84 -19.62
N PHE A 153 -9.15 -5.21 -20.20
CA PHE A 153 -10.11 -4.26 -20.76
C PHE A 153 -11.14 -3.76 -19.73
N GLN A 154 -11.43 -4.55 -18.69
CA GLN A 154 -12.30 -4.14 -17.58
C GLN A 154 -11.60 -3.29 -16.52
N SER A 155 -10.28 -3.40 -16.39
CA SER A 155 -9.50 -2.67 -15.39
C SER A 155 -9.40 -1.19 -15.77
N LYS A 156 -10.46 -0.46 -15.45
CA LYS A 156 -10.42 0.99 -15.24
C LYS A 156 -9.80 1.30 -13.87
N HIS A 157 -8.79 0.53 -13.42
CA HIS A 157 -8.13 0.80 -12.17
C HIS A 157 -7.26 2.05 -12.32
N ILE A 158 -7.89 3.18 -12.07
CA ILE A 158 -7.22 4.44 -11.84
C ILE A 158 -6.55 4.30 -10.48
N GLY A 159 -5.23 4.04 -10.49
CA GLY A 159 -4.47 3.90 -9.27
C GLY A 159 -4.66 5.10 -8.33
N PRO A 160 -4.44 4.96 -7.00
CA PRO A 160 -4.71 6.00 -6.01
C PRO A 160 -4.09 7.38 -6.34
N ASN A 161 -2.95 7.38 -7.05
CA ASN A 161 -2.29 8.59 -7.52
C ASN A 161 -2.96 9.23 -8.75
N ALA A 162 -3.50 8.43 -9.66
CA ALA A 162 -4.25 8.93 -10.81
C ALA A 162 -5.62 9.49 -10.38
N ARG A 163 -6.25 8.88 -9.36
CA ARG A 163 -7.50 9.38 -8.77
C ARG A 163 -7.28 10.72 -8.05
N ARG A 164 -6.17 10.83 -7.30
CA ARG A 164 -5.74 12.09 -6.67
C ARG A 164 -5.43 13.20 -7.68
N ARG A 165 -4.85 12.88 -8.83
CA ARG A 165 -4.60 13.87 -9.90
C ARG A 165 -5.89 14.38 -10.52
N LEU A 166 -6.86 13.49 -10.79
CA LEU A 166 -8.15 13.87 -11.35
C LEU A 166 -8.98 14.74 -10.37
N GLU A 167 -8.99 14.37 -9.08
CA GLU A 167 -9.66 15.17 -8.04
C GLU A 167 -8.99 16.53 -7.84
N ALA A 168 -7.66 16.61 -7.95
CA ALA A 168 -6.93 17.88 -7.88
C ALA A 168 -7.26 18.79 -9.07
N GLU A 169 -7.29 18.27 -10.29
CA GLU A 169 -7.64 19.06 -11.49
C GLU A 169 -9.09 19.55 -11.46
N MET A 170 -10.04 18.71 -11.01
CA MET A 170 -11.44 19.11 -10.83
C MET A 170 -11.59 20.19 -9.76
N LYS A 171 -10.82 20.11 -8.67
CA LYS A 171 -10.81 21.12 -7.61
C LYS A 171 -10.17 22.43 -8.07
N GLU A 172 -9.13 22.36 -8.88
CA GLU A 172 -8.45 23.53 -9.48
C GLU A 172 -9.37 24.28 -10.44
N ARG A 173 -10.12 23.59 -11.31
CA ARG A 173 -11.09 24.26 -12.20
C ARG A 173 -12.18 25.01 -11.43
N VAL A 174 -12.69 24.42 -10.35
CA VAL A 174 -13.71 25.09 -9.51
C VAL A 174 -13.11 26.28 -8.75
N GLU A 175 -11.86 26.21 -8.31
CA GLU A 175 -11.18 27.34 -7.67
C GLU A 175 -10.88 28.47 -8.67
N GLU A 176 -10.50 28.13 -9.90
CA GLU A 176 -10.21 29.10 -10.96
C GLU A 176 -11.49 29.83 -11.40
N GLU A 177 -12.62 29.12 -11.54
CA GLU A 177 -13.93 29.72 -11.83
C GLU A 177 -14.40 30.66 -10.70
N GLN A 178 -14.16 30.30 -9.42
CA GLN A 178 -14.44 31.19 -8.29
C GLN A 178 -13.50 32.40 -8.24
N ARG A 179 -12.23 32.25 -8.63
CA ARG A 179 -11.26 33.34 -8.67
C ARG A 179 -11.55 34.30 -9.83
N GLU A 180 -12.02 33.78 -10.95
CA GLU A 180 -12.42 34.56 -12.12
C GLU A 180 -13.72 35.34 -11.86
N ALA A 181 -14.72 34.73 -11.21
CA ALA A 181 -15.93 35.43 -10.76
C ALA A 181 -15.62 36.62 -9.83
N ARG A 182 -14.62 36.50 -8.96
CA ARG A 182 -14.15 37.60 -8.09
C ARG A 182 -13.39 38.69 -8.85
N ARG A 183 -12.73 38.35 -9.97
CA ARG A 183 -11.97 39.29 -10.81
C ARG A 183 -12.88 40.13 -11.69
N VAL A 184 -13.96 39.54 -12.23
CA VAL A 184 -14.95 40.25 -13.06
C VAL A 184 -15.73 41.31 -12.27
N ALA A 185 -16.01 41.07 -10.98
CA ALA A 185 -16.72 42.02 -10.12
C ALA A 185 -15.92 43.29 -9.74
N ARG A 186 -14.60 43.34 -9.99
CA ARG A 186 -13.72 44.45 -9.58
C ARG A 186 -13.23 45.34 -10.73
N ARG A 187 -13.68 45.13 -11.97
CA ARG A 187 -13.30 46.03 -13.08
C ARG A 187 -14.12 47.33 -13.02
N PRO A 188 -13.51 48.51 -12.76
CA PRO A 188 -14.21 49.78 -12.83
C PRO A 188 -14.53 50.14 -14.29
N ARG A 189 -15.81 50.44 -14.56
CA ARG A 189 -16.30 51.00 -15.82
C ARG A 189 -15.58 52.33 -16.12
N GLY A 190 -14.71 52.32 -17.12
CA GLY A 190 -14.11 53.51 -17.73
C GLY A 190 -14.65 53.72 -19.16
N ARG A 191 -15.03 54.96 -19.46
CA ARG A 191 -15.74 55.46 -20.65
C ARG A 191 -15.01 55.25 -22.00
N ALA A 192 -15.81 55.12 -23.08
CA ALA A 192 -15.80 55.97 -24.29
C ALA A 192 -15.97 55.19 -25.61
N ALA A 193 -17.15 55.39 -26.20
CA ALA A 193 -17.51 55.56 -27.60
C ALA A 193 -16.48 55.36 -28.76
N ILE A 194 -16.94 54.62 -29.78
CA ILE A 194 -16.88 54.90 -31.23
C ILE A 194 -15.50 54.76 -31.93
N LYS A 195 -15.32 53.76 -32.83
CA LYS A 195 -15.57 53.86 -34.29
C LYS A 195 -14.93 52.68 -35.09
N GLU A 196 -15.70 52.23 -36.08
CA GLU A 196 -15.31 51.75 -37.43
C GLU A 196 -14.67 50.38 -37.69
N ARG A 197 -15.33 49.69 -38.65
CA ARG A 197 -14.83 48.79 -39.73
C ARG A 197 -14.16 47.47 -39.34
N ASP A 198 -14.30 46.37 -40.06
CA ASP A 198 -14.78 46.03 -41.42
C ASP A 198 -15.15 44.53 -41.33
N GLU A 199 -16.32 44.11 -41.79
CA GLU A 199 -16.53 43.39 -43.06
C GLU A 199 -16.01 41.94 -43.15
N ARG A 200 -16.92 41.08 -43.68
CA ARG A 200 -16.76 39.73 -44.27
C ARG A 200 -16.74 38.55 -43.29
N GLU A 201 -17.42 37.45 -43.54
CA GLU A 201 -18.30 36.98 -44.61
C GLU A 201 -18.98 35.70 -44.09
N THR A 202 -20.20 35.44 -44.56
CA THR A 202 -20.81 34.13 -44.93
C THR A 202 -20.50 32.87 -44.10
N GLY A 203 -21.44 31.98 -43.77
CA GLY A 203 -22.80 31.72 -44.23
C GLY A 203 -23.34 30.55 -43.38
N LEU A 204 -24.64 30.54 -43.09
CA LEU A 204 -25.61 29.62 -43.70
C LEU A 204 -25.32 28.14 -43.39
N SER A 205 -26.08 27.58 -42.45
CA SER A 205 -27.21 26.67 -42.72
C SER A 205 -26.73 25.22 -42.83
N GLY A 206 -27.47 24.20 -42.45
CA GLY A 206 -28.78 24.12 -41.86
C GLY A 206 -28.98 22.67 -41.42
N SER A 207 -30.09 22.46 -40.73
CA SER A 207 -30.72 21.20 -40.35
C SER A 207 -30.50 20.00 -41.27
N ALA A 208 -30.45 18.79 -40.71
CA ALA A 208 -31.59 17.86 -40.73
C ALA A 208 -31.19 16.43 -40.28
N LYS A 209 -31.94 15.90 -39.30
CA LYS A 209 -32.29 14.47 -39.14
C LYS A 209 -33.38 14.11 -40.20
N PRO A 210 -33.90 12.88 -40.33
CA PRO A 210 -33.48 11.49 -39.96
C PRO A 210 -33.73 10.55 -41.21
N PRO A 211 -34.34 9.33 -41.21
CA PRO A 211 -34.36 8.14 -40.33
C PRO A 211 -34.11 6.76 -41.05
N HIS A 212 -34.00 5.68 -40.25
CA HIS A 212 -34.37 4.25 -40.43
C HIS A 212 -34.37 3.53 -41.82
N HIS A 213 -33.68 2.38 -41.92
CA HIS A 213 -34.26 1.07 -42.36
C HIS A 213 -33.28 -0.12 -42.23
N LEU A 214 -33.74 -1.21 -41.59
CA LEU A 214 -33.42 -2.64 -41.90
C LEU A 214 -34.50 -3.14 -42.90
N PRO A 215 -34.38 -4.19 -43.75
CA PRO A 215 -33.93 -5.55 -43.36
C PRO A 215 -33.30 -6.48 -44.45
N SER A 216 -32.90 -7.70 -44.02
CA SER A 216 -32.62 -8.97 -44.77
C SER A 216 -31.52 -8.91 -45.85
N TRP A 217 -30.69 -9.93 -46.08
CA TRP A 217 -30.91 -11.38 -46.21
C TRP A 217 -29.92 -12.20 -45.36
#